data_AF-A0A1H2WNX8-F1
#
_entry.id   AF-A0A1H2WNX8-F1
#
_cell.length_a   1.000
_cell.length_b   1.000
_cell.length_c   1.000
_cell.angle_alpha   90.00
_cell.angle_beta   90.00
_cell.angle_gamma   90.00
#
_symmetry.space_group_name_H-M   'P 1'
#
loop_
_entity.id
_entity.type
_entity.pdbx_description
1 polymer ?
#
loop_
_entity_poly.entity_id
_entity_poly.type
_entity_poly.pdbx_seq_one_letter_code
_entity_poly.pdbx_strand_id
1 'polypeptide(L)' 'MKNYAIKLVWLTTLYVFIFAALCLLNIPIQVLTIFLFIGYFLILFMVYKVLTDKYSTTKTFKDWYEDQPMDTLDE' A
#
# COMPACT_ATOMS: atom_id res chain seq x y z
N MET A 1 -12.14 8.14 -7.79
CA MET A 1 -13.07 6.99 -7.63
C MET A 1 -12.89 6.48 -6.22
N LYS A 2 -13.96 6.42 -5.42
CA LYS A 2 -13.92 6.41 -3.94
C LYS A 2 -12.91 5.42 -3.31
N ASN A 3 -12.53 4.33 -4.00
CA ASN A 3 -11.60 3.31 -3.50
C ASN A 3 -10.47 2.91 -4.49
N TYR A 4 -10.08 3.72 -5.48
CA TYR A 4 -9.04 3.27 -6.44
C TYR A 4 -7.64 3.24 -5.83
N ALA A 5 -7.22 4.31 -5.13
CA ALA A 5 -5.91 4.38 -4.50
C ALA A 5 -5.73 3.26 -3.44
N ILE A 6 -6.73 3.02 -2.61
CA ILE A 6 -6.67 1.95 -1.59
C ILE A 6 -6.62 0.54 -2.20
N LYS A 7 -7.35 0.28 -3.30
CA LYS A 7 -7.25 -1.00 -4.02
C LYS A 7 -5.84 -1.21 -4.60
N LEU A 8 -5.24 -0.14 -5.11
CA LEU A 8 -3.87 -0.18 -5.62
C LEU A 8 -2.85 -0.47 -4.52
N VAL A 9 -3.04 0.10 -3.32
CA VAL A 9 -2.22 -0.23 -2.13
C VAL A 9 -2.31 -1.73 -1.82
N TRP A 10 -3.53 -2.28 -1.71
CA TRP A 10 -3.72 -3.71 -1.44
C TRP A 10 -3.07 -4.61 -2.49
N LEU A 11 -3.22 -4.26 -3.77
CA LEU A 11 -2.57 -4.98 -4.88
C LEU A 11 -1.04 -4.95 -4.73
N THR A 12 -0.46 -3.77 -4.51
CA THR A 12 0.99 -3.61 -4.37
C THR A 12 1.53 -4.35 -3.15
N THR A 13 0.82 -4.32 -2.01
CA THR A 13 1.19 -5.08 -0.81
C THR A 13 1.18 -6.58 -1.07
N LEU A 14 0.11 -7.11 -1.69
CA LEU A 14 0.01 -8.52 -2.05
C LEU A 14 1.15 -8.92 -3.00
N TYR A 15 1.44 -8.09 -3.99
CA TYR A 15 2.54 -8.30 -4.93
C TYR A 15 3.89 -8.42 -4.21
N VAL A 16 4.20 -7.50 -3.29
CA VAL A 16 5.45 -7.52 -2.53
C VAL A 16 5.53 -8.77 -1.64
N PHE A 17 4.41 -9.19 -1.04
CA PHE A 17 4.35 -10.40 -0.22
C PHE A 17 4.62 -11.66 -1.06
N ILE A 18 4.00 -11.76 -2.24
CA ILE A 18 4.24 -12.85 -3.19
C ILE A 18 5.70 -12.82 -3.66
N PHE A 19 6.25 -11.65 -3.98
CA PHE A 19 7.64 -11.51 -4.39
C PHE A 19 8.61 -11.97 -3.29
N ALA A 20 8.36 -11.60 -2.04
CA ALA A 20 9.15 -12.08 -0.89
C ALA A 20 9.09 -13.61 -0.76
N ALA A 21 7.93 -14.22 -0.97
CA ALA A 21 7.79 -15.67 -0.98
C ALA A 21 8.54 -16.32 -2.15
N LEU A 22 8.51 -15.73 -3.36
CA LEU A 22 9.25 -16.21 -4.52
C LEU A 22 10.77 -16.19 -4.28
N CYS A 23 11.28 -15.23 -3.52
CA CYS A 23 12.70 -15.17 -3.15
C CYS A 23 13.15 -16.32 -2.25
N LEU A 24 12.24 -17.03 -1.59
CA LEU A 24 12.55 -18.22 -0.78
C LEU A 24 12.59 -19.51 -1.62
N LEU A 25 12.14 -19.45 -2.87
CA LEU A 25 12.11 -20.58 -3.79
C LEU A 25 13.38 -20.63 -4.63
N ASN A 26 13.69 -21.80 -5.20
CA ASN A 26 14.82 -21.98 -6.11
C ASN A 26 14.50 -21.47 -7.52
N ILE A 27 14.11 -20.19 -7.63
CA ILE A 27 13.77 -19.49 -8.87
C ILE A 27 15.04 -18.85 -9.44
N PRO A 28 15.27 -18.89 -10.76
CA PRO A 28 16.43 -18.23 -11.37
C PRO A 28 16.47 -16.72 -11.10
N ILE A 29 17.66 -16.21 -10.80
CA ILE A 29 17.85 -14.80 -10.43
C ILE A 29 17.39 -13.83 -11.53
N GLN A 30 17.48 -14.21 -12.81
CA GLN A 30 17.00 -13.36 -13.91
C GLN A 30 15.50 -13.11 -13.82
N VAL A 31 14.72 -14.15 -13.45
CA VAL A 31 13.28 -14.04 -13.27
C VAL A 31 12.96 -13.13 -12.08
N LEU A 32 13.61 -13.37 -10.94
CA LEU A 32 13.44 -12.52 -9.75
C LEU A 32 13.79 -11.05 -10.03
N THR A 33 14.82 -10.81 -10.84
CA THR A 33 15.23 -9.46 -11.24
C THR A 33 14.15 -8.75 -12.06
N ILE A 34 13.44 -9.44 -12.95
CA ILE A 34 12.32 -8.87 -13.71
C ILE A 34 11.18 -8.48 -12.75
N PHE A 35 10.82 -9.36 -11.82
CA PHE A 35 9.81 -9.06 -10.80
C PHE A 35 10.23 -7.91 -9.89
N LEU A 36 11.52 -7.80 -9.56
CA LEU A 36 12.03 -6.67 -8.78
C LEU A 36 11.79 -5.33 -9.51
N PHE A 37 12.13 -5.25 -10.79
CA PHE A 37 11.89 -4.04 -11.58
C PHE A 37 10.41 -3.69 -11.69
N ILE A 38 9.54 -4.68 -11.94
CA ILE A 38 8.08 -4.48 -11.92
C ILE A 38 7.63 -3.92 -10.57
N GLY A 39 8.17 -4.45 -9.47
CA GLY A 39 7.88 -3.97 -8.12
C GLY A 39 8.26 -2.51 -7.91
N TYR A 40 9.43 -2.09 -8.39
CA TYR A 40 9.85 -0.67 -8.32
C TYR A 40 8.87 0.25 -9.05
N PHE A 41 8.50 -0.08 -10.28
CA PHE A 41 7.51 0.70 -11.02
C PHE A 41 6.14 0.71 -10.34
N LEU A 42 5.69 -0.43 -9.81
CA LEU A 42 4.41 -0.58 -9.14
C LEU A 42 4.33 0.25 -7.86
N ILE A 43 5.40 0.25 -7.04
CA ILE A 43 5.48 1.06 -5.82
C ILE A 43 5.48 2.55 -6.16
N LEU A 44 6.32 3.00 -7.10
CA LEU A 44 6.37 4.40 -7.51
C LEU A 44 5.01 4.88 -8.06
N PHE A 45 4.35 4.05 -8.87
CA PHE A 45 3.03 4.34 -9.39
C PHE A 45 1.97 4.42 -8.28
N MET A 46 2.00 3.47 -7.33
CA MET A 46 1.10 3.48 -6.19
C MET A 46 1.28 4.74 -5.33
N VAL A 47 2.51 5.10 -4.99
CA VAL A 47 2.82 6.32 -4.21
C VAL A 47 2.32 7.56 -4.94
N TYR A 48 2.63 7.70 -6.22
CA TYR A 48 2.13 8.82 -7.03
C TYR A 48 0.60 8.90 -7.01
N LYS A 49 -0.08 7.76 -7.18
CA LYS A 49 -1.55 7.72 -7.17
C LYS A 49 -2.15 8.05 -5.82
N VAL A 50 -1.55 7.60 -4.72
CA VAL A 50 -2.01 7.94 -3.36
C VAL A 50 -1.83 9.42 -3.08
N LEU A 51 -0.67 9.99 -3.41
CA LEU A 51 -0.38 11.41 -3.17
C LEU A 51 -1.19 12.37 -4.05
N THR A 52 -1.63 11.92 -5.23
CA THR A 52 -2.44 12.72 -6.16
C THR A 52 -3.93 12.40 -6.11
N ASP A 53 -4.35 11.45 -5.26
CA ASP A 53 -5.77 11.14 -5.11
C ASP A 53 -6.50 12.30 -4.45
N LYS A 54 -7.71 12.60 -4.95
CA LYS A 54 -8.58 13.63 -4.37
C LYS A 54 -9.35 13.01 -3.21
N TYR A 55 -8.63 12.66 -2.15
CA TYR A 55 -9.21 12.14 -0.92
C TYR A 55 -9.56 13.29 0.03
N SER A 56 -10.76 13.25 0.60
CA SER A 56 -11.19 14.17 1.64
C SER A 56 -11.85 13.34 2.74
N THR A 57 -11.54 13.66 3.99
CA THR A 57 -12.13 13.02 5.16
C THR A 57 -12.53 14.08 6.17
N THR A 58 -13.58 13.82 6.93
CA THR A 58 -13.97 14.62 8.10
C THR A 58 -13.17 14.25 9.33
N LYS A 59 -12.41 13.15 9.28
CA LYS A 59 -11.57 12.65 10.36
C LYS A 59 -10.34 13.53 10.54
N THR A 60 -10.01 13.78 11.79
CA THR A 60 -8.89 14.58 12.25
C THR A 60 -8.02 13.73 13.17
N PHE A 61 -6.84 14.23 13.56
CA PHE A 61 -6.01 13.54 14.55
C PHE A 61 -6.68 13.39 15.93
N LYS A 62 -7.73 14.15 16.21
CA LYS A 62 -8.49 14.07 17.48
C LYS A 62 -9.41 12.85 17.55
N ASP A 63 -9.78 12.30 16.39
CA ASP A 63 -10.60 11.09 16.28
C ASP A 63 -9.80 9.81 16.55
N TRP A 64 -8.52 9.94 16.93
CA TRP A 64 -7.57 8.84 17.07
C TRP A 64 -7.52 7.93 15.82
N TYR A 65 -6.80 6.83 15.95
CA TYR A 65 -7.01 5.70 15.08
C TYR A 65 -8.21 4.95 15.67
N GLU A 66 -9.27 4.76 14.89
CA GLU A 66 -10.52 4.11 15.32
C GLU A 66 -10.35 2.60 15.61
N ASP A 67 -9.10 2.14 15.75
CA ASP A 67 -8.72 0.77 16.08
C ASP A 67 -8.80 0.48 17.59
N GLN A 68 -8.95 1.52 18.42
CA GLN A 68 -9.20 1.42 19.85
C GLN A 68 -10.33 2.37 20.27
N PRO A 69 -11.28 1.94 21.14
CA PRO A 69 -12.29 2.84 21.69
C PRO A 69 -11.61 3.80 22.67
N MET A 70 -11.18 4.95 22.16
CA MET A 70 -10.73 6.09 22.92
C MET A 70 -11.66 7.26 22.66
N ASP A 71 -11.96 8.01 23.72
CA ASP A 71 -12.67 9.27 23.60
C ASP A 71 -11.82 10.27 22.79
N THR A 72 -12.47 11.23 22.15
CA THR A 72 -11.75 12.25 21.39
C THR A 72 -10.92 13.12 22.33
N LEU A 73 -9.72 13.54 21.91
CA LEU A 73 -8.75 14.24 22.77
C LEU A 73 -9.25 15.50 23.51
N ASP A 74 -10.40 16.07 23.12
CA ASP A 74 -10.97 17.28 23.70
C ASP A 74 -12.23 17.02 24.56
N GLU A 75 -12.61 15.76 24.79
CA GLU A 75 -13.67 15.33 25.73
C GLU A 75 -13.07 14.78 27.03
#